data_AF-A0AAW1WJC5-F1
#
_entry.id   AF-A0AAW1WJC5-F1
#
_cell.length_a   1.000
_cell.length_b   1.000
_cell.length_c   1.000
_cell.angle_alpha   90.00
_cell.angle_beta   90.00
_cell.angle_gamma   90.00
#
_symmetry.space_group_name_H-M   'P 1'
#
loop_
_entity.id
_entity.type
_entity.pdbx_description
1 polymer ?
#
loop_
_entity_poly.entity_id
_entity_poly.type
_entity_poly.pdbx_seq_one_letter_code
_entity_poly.pdbx_strand_id
1 'polypeptide(L)'
;MSFVLRGSLARTLMSKAKTLSFCHLGSGRRMCPGYSLGIKVIHSTLANLLHGFTWRLADGMKIEDLNMEEIFGLSTPKKFPLVAVPEPRLPAHVYSL
;
A
#
# COMPACT_ATOMS: atom_id res chain seq x y z
N MET A 1 5.30 14.40 -2.31
CA MET A 1 4.12 13.84 -3.01
C MET A 1 3.02 13.59 -1.98
N SER A 2 1.97 14.42 -2.00
CA SER A 2 0.84 14.33 -1.07
C SER A 2 -0.07 13.17 -1.49
N PHE A 3 -0.24 12.16 -0.63
CA PHE A 3 -1.18 11.07 -0.85
C PHE A 3 -2.60 11.56 -0.53
N VAL A 4 -3.32 12.06 -1.54
CA VAL A 4 -4.74 12.41 -1.42
C VAL A 4 -5.56 11.27 -2.00
N LEU A 5 -6.18 10.46 -1.15
CA LEU A 5 -7.25 9.55 -1.54
C LEU A 5 -8.50 10.37 -1.86
N ARG A 6 -8.58 10.94 -3.06
CA ARG A 6 -9.88 11.39 -3.59
C ARG A 6 -10.64 10.15 -4.01
N GLY A 7 -11.63 9.79 -3.19
CA GLY A 7 -12.60 8.74 -3.51
C GLY A 7 -13.27 9.02 -4.84
N SER A 8 -13.14 8.07 -5.76
CA SER A 8 -13.96 7.98 -6.96
C SER A 8 -13.90 6.54 -7.48
N LEU A 9 -14.86 5.74 -7.01
CA LEU A 9 -15.53 4.67 -7.74
C LEU A 9 -14.63 3.69 -8.52
N ALA A 10 -14.40 2.54 -7.88
CA ALA A 10 -14.09 1.29 -8.53
C ALA A 10 -15.09 0.98 -9.64
N ARG A 11 -14.80 1.36 -10.89
CA ARG A 11 -15.46 0.80 -12.06
C ARG A 11 -14.42 0.55 -13.15
N THR A 12 -14.31 -0.74 -13.46
CA THR A 12 -13.71 -1.30 -14.68
C THR A 12 -12.18 -1.30 -14.72
N LEU A 13 -11.58 -2.17 -13.90
CA LEU A 13 -10.28 -2.74 -14.24
C LEU A 13 -10.45 -3.59 -15.51
N MET A 14 -9.80 -3.11 -16.57
CA MET A 14 -9.44 -3.81 -17.81
C MET A 14 -10.43 -3.73 -18.99
N SER A 15 -10.41 -2.58 -19.68
CA SER A 15 -10.64 -2.54 -21.13
C SER A 15 -9.87 -1.38 -21.76
N LYS A 16 -8.97 -1.70 -22.71
CA LYS A 16 -8.40 -0.81 -23.73
C LYS A 16 -7.62 0.42 -23.24
N ALA A 17 -6.29 0.27 -23.27
CA ALA A 17 -5.36 1.23 -23.89
C ALA A 17 -5.65 2.74 -23.75
N LYS A 18 -5.50 3.34 -22.56
CA LYS A 18 -5.06 4.74 -22.43
C LYS A 18 -4.72 5.12 -20.98
N THR A 19 -3.47 4.84 -20.57
CA THR A 19 -2.63 5.65 -19.67
C THR A 19 -1.29 4.94 -19.49
N LEU A 20 -0.38 5.12 -20.45
CA LEU A 20 1.03 4.70 -20.33
C LEU A 20 1.75 5.34 -19.12
N SER A 21 1.15 6.36 -18.52
CA SER A 21 1.68 7.16 -17.41
C SER A 21 1.83 6.41 -16.09
N PHE A 22 1.24 5.22 -15.91
CA PHE A 22 1.27 4.49 -14.62
C PHE A 22 1.92 3.10 -14.69
N CYS A 23 2.75 2.87 -15.71
CA CYS A 23 3.36 1.56 -15.94
C CYS A 23 4.65 1.37 -15.10
N HIS A 24 4.51 1.21 -13.79
CA HIS A 24 5.64 1.00 -12.87
C HIS A 24 6.40 -0.32 -13.10
N LEU A 25 5.78 -1.29 -13.77
CA LEU A 25 6.30 -2.66 -13.96
C LEU A 25 6.61 -2.99 -15.43
N GLY A 26 6.73 -1.96 -16.28
CA GLY A 26 7.11 -2.08 -17.68
C GLY A 26 5.98 -2.55 -18.60
N SER A 27 6.16 -2.37 -19.91
CA SER A 27 5.16 -2.73 -20.94
C SER A 27 5.77 -3.57 -22.08
N GLY A 28 4.91 -4.22 -22.85
CA GLY A 28 5.32 -5.03 -24.01
C GLY A 28 6.04 -6.32 -23.61
N ARG A 29 7.03 -6.74 -24.42
CA ARG A 29 7.72 -8.04 -24.30
C ARG A 29 8.60 -8.19 -23.04
N ARG A 30 8.90 -7.10 -22.33
CA ARG A 30 9.71 -7.08 -21.10
C ARG A 30 8.89 -6.66 -19.87
N MET A 31 7.56 -6.77 -19.94
CA MET A 31 6.68 -6.57 -18.78
C MET A 31 7.04 -7.56 -17.67
N CYS A 32 6.95 -7.12 -16.40
CA CYS A 32 7.11 -8.02 -15.26
C CYS A 32 6.11 -9.18 -15.34
N PRO A 33 6.56 -10.45 -15.43
CA PRO A 33 5.66 -11.60 -15.50
C PRO A 33 4.83 -11.76 -14.22
N GLY A 34 5.29 -11.19 -13.10
CA GLY A 34 4.59 -11.17 -11.82
C GLY A 34 3.58 -10.04 -11.63
N TYR A 35 3.30 -9.21 -12.64
CA TYR A 35 2.42 -8.03 -12.51
C TYR A 35 1.04 -8.35 -11.92
N SER A 36 0.38 -9.36 -12.48
CA SER A 36 -0.97 -9.76 -12.07
C SER A 36 -1.01 -10.36 -10.66
N LEU A 37 0.01 -11.11 -10.29
CA LEU A 37 0.15 -11.68 -8.95
C LEU A 37 0.46 -10.58 -7.93
N GLY A 38 1.39 -9.68 -8.25
CA GLY A 38 1.79 -8.58 -7.36
C GLY A 38 0.61 -7.71 -6.96
N ILE A 39 -0.24 -7.32 -7.91
CA ILE A 39 -1.46 -6.53 -7.60
C ILE A 39 -2.42 -7.30 -6.68
N LYS A 40 -2.65 -8.59 -6.95
CA LYS A 40 -3.53 -9.41 -6.10
C LYS A 40 -3.00 -9.54 -4.68
N VAL A 41 -1.70 -9.76 -4.54
CA VAL A 41 -1.04 -9.85 -3.22
C VAL A 41 -1.16 -8.52 -2.49
N ILE A 42 -0.81 -7.39 -3.13
CA ILE A 42 -0.90 -6.06 -2.53
C ILE A 42 -2.34 -5.74 -2.09
N HIS A 43 -3.33 -6.00 -2.94
CA HIS A 43 -4.73 -5.77 -2.58
C HIS A 43 -5.17 -6.65 -1.41
N SER A 44 -4.84 -7.95 -1.42
CA SER A 44 -5.25 -8.87 -0.37
C SER A 44 -4.58 -8.53 0.97
N THR A 45 -3.29 -8.20 0.97
CA THR A 45 -2.57 -7.84 2.19
C THR A 45 -3.08 -6.53 2.76
N LEU A 46 -3.24 -5.49 1.92
CA LEU A 46 -3.81 -4.21 2.36
C LEU A 46 -5.23 -4.36 2.87
N ALA A 47 -6.09 -5.11 2.18
CA ALA A 47 -7.46 -5.36 2.63
C ALA A 47 -7.48 -6.01 4.02
N ASN A 48 -6.68 -7.05 4.23
CA ASN A 48 -6.60 -7.73 5.53
C ASN A 48 -6.07 -6.80 6.64
N LEU A 49 -5.02 -6.04 6.36
CA LEU A 49 -4.40 -5.12 7.33
C LEU A 49 -5.32 -3.96 7.72
N LEU A 50 -6.02 -3.37 6.75
CA LEU A 50 -6.95 -2.25 6.98
C LEU A 50 -8.28 -2.71 7.58
N HIS A 51 -8.73 -3.91 7.23
CA HIS A 51 -9.97 -4.46 7.78
C HIS A 51 -9.79 -4.92 9.23
N GLY A 52 -8.67 -5.59 9.55
CA GLY A 52 -8.44 -6.19 10.86
C GLY A 52 -7.96 -5.23 11.94
N PHE A 53 -7.23 -4.18 11.57
CA PHE A 53 -6.51 -3.33 12.53
C PHE A 53 -6.80 -1.84 12.34
N THR A 54 -6.89 -1.13 13.46
CA THR A 54 -6.73 0.32 13.51
C THR A 54 -5.26 0.64 13.71
N TRP A 55 -4.73 1.56 12.90
CA TRP A 55 -3.31 1.87 12.87
C TRP A 55 -3.02 3.15 13.63
N ARG A 56 -2.01 3.12 14.51
CA ARG A 56 -1.52 4.31 15.24
C ARG A 56 0.00 4.45 15.04
N LEU A 57 0.48 5.68 15.08
CA LEU A 57 1.92 5.98 15.09
C LEU A 57 2.50 5.64 16.47
N ALA A 58 3.74 5.17 16.50
CA ALA A 58 4.43 4.86 17.74
C ALA A 58 4.75 6.14 18.55
N ASP A 59 4.75 6.01 19.89
CA ASP A 59 5.32 6.98 20.84
C ASP A 59 5.00 8.46 20.59
N GLY A 60 3.71 8.79 20.39
CA GLY A 60 3.28 10.19 20.30
C GLY A 60 3.80 10.95 19.07
N MET A 61 4.41 10.25 18.10
CA MET A 61 4.82 10.85 16.83
C MET A 61 3.62 11.47 16.11
N LYS A 62 3.77 12.72 15.70
CA LYS A 62 2.79 13.39 14.84
C LYS A 62 3.09 13.05 13.39
N ILE A 63 2.10 13.27 12.53
CA ILE A 63 2.24 13.09 11.08
C ILE A 63 3.39 13.97 10.53
N GLU A 64 3.59 15.14 11.14
CA GLU A 64 4.64 16.11 10.79
C GLU A 64 6.05 15.58 11.02
N ASP A 65 6.23 14.66 11.97
CA ASP A 65 7.54 14.08 12.33
C ASP A 65 7.96 12.95 11.38
N LEU A 66 7.08 12.55 10.45
CA LEU A 66 7.35 11.45 9.53
C LEU A 66 8.29 11.87 8.40
N ASN A 67 9.55 11.43 8.50
CA ASN A 67 10.51 11.63 7.42
C ASN A 67 10.19 10.73 6.21
N MET A 68 9.78 11.32 5.09
CA MET A 68 9.44 10.61 3.84
C MET A 68 10.59 10.55 2.82
N GLU A 69 11.84 10.74 3.25
CA GLU A 69 13.02 10.49 2.42
C GLU A 69 13.11 9.02 2.01
N GLU A 70 13.64 8.79 0.80
CA GLU A 70 13.79 7.47 0.19
C GLU A 70 15.26 7.18 -0.09
N ILE A 71 15.61 5.89 -0.13
CA ILE A 71 16.91 5.44 -0.63
C ILE A 71 16.75 5.10 -2.10
N PHE A 72 17.51 5.78 -2.96
CA PHE A 72 17.48 5.53 -4.39
C PHE A 72 18.21 4.24 -4.77
N GLY A 73 17.62 3.44 -5.65
CA GLY A 73 18.17 2.15 -6.10
C GLY A 73 17.22 1.42 -7.05
N LEU A 74 17.41 0.11 -7.21
CA LEU A 74 16.52 -0.75 -8.00
C LEU A 74 15.07 -0.75 -7.45
N SER A 75 14.96 -0.65 -6.13
CA SER A 75 13.73 -0.33 -5.40
C SER A 75 13.93 0.96 -4.63
N THR A 76 12.88 1.73 -4.39
CA THR A 76 12.90 2.97 -3.60
C THR A 76 12.23 2.77 -2.23
N PRO A 77 12.87 2.08 -1.27
CA PRO A 77 12.34 1.98 0.09
C PRO A 77 12.49 3.32 0.81
N LYS A 78 11.65 3.55 1.82
CA LYS A 78 11.78 4.68 2.74
C LYS A 78 13.12 4.59 3.49
N LYS A 79 13.84 5.70 3.57
CA LYS A 79 15.17 5.79 4.21
C LYS A 79 15.12 5.50 5.70
N PHE A 80 14.06 5.98 6.36
CA PHE A 80 13.76 5.69 7.75
C PHE A 80 12.54 4.77 7.80
N PRO A 81 12.60 3.58 8.44
CA PRO A 81 11.46 2.67 8.47
C PRO A 81 10.26 3.33 9.15
N LEU A 82 9.06 3.13 8.59
CA LEU A 82 7.81 3.55 9.23
C LEU A 82 7.45 2.55 10.32
N VAL A 83 7.32 3.03 11.56
CA VAL A 83 6.84 2.22 12.68
C VAL A 83 5.37 2.57 12.95
N ALA A 84 4.49 1.61 12.75
CA ALA A 84 3.07 1.73 13.04
C ALA A 84 2.63 0.57 13.93
N VAL A 85 1.84 0.89 14.96
CA VAL A 85 1.34 -0.08 15.93
C VAL A 85 -0.08 -0.50 15.51
N PRO A 86 -0.32 -1.78 15.22
CA PRO A 86 -1.65 -2.28 14.90
C PRO A 86 -2.43 -2.54 16.19
N GLU A 87 -3.62 -1.94 16.29
CA GLU A 87 -4.60 -2.23 17.35
C GLU A 87 -5.73 -3.10 16.77
N PRO A 88 -6.03 -4.28 17.35
CA PRO A 88 -7.13 -5.11 16.87
C PRO A 88 -8.46 -4.36 16.94
N ARG A 89 -9.23 -4.39 15.84
CA ARG A 89 -10.56 -3.76 15.81
C ARG A 89 -11.62 -4.54 16.59
N LEU A 90 -11.43 -5.85 16.67
CA LEU A 90 -12.35 -6.76 17.34
C LEU A 90 -11.84 -7.06 18.75
N PRO A 91 -12.74 -7.33 19.71
CA PRO A 91 -12.37 -7.69 21.06
C PRO A 91 -11.62 -9.03 21.09
N ALA A 92 -10.69 -9.17 22.05
CA ALA A 92 -9.77 -10.29 22.13
C ALA A 92 -10.45 -11.67 22.17
N HIS A 93 -11.66 -11.78 22.71
CA HIS A 93 -12.41 -13.03 22.80
C HIS A 93 -12.81 -13.63 21.44
N VAL A 94 -12.76 -12.87 20.35
CA VAL A 94 -13.02 -13.38 19.00
C VAL A 94 -11.78 -14.11 18.44
N TYR A 95 -10.60 -13.82 18.98
CA TYR A 95 -9.33 -14.41 18.55
C TYR A 95 -8.86 -15.58 19.42
N SER A 96 -9.53 -15.84 20.54
CA SER A 96 -9.29 -17.03 21.34
C SER A 96 -9.87 -18.25 20.62
N LEU A 97 -9.01 -18.98 19.92
CA LEU A 97 -9.24 -20.35 19.43
C LEU A 97 -8.78 -21.35 20.48
#